data_AF-A0A366ZW78-F1
#
_entry.id   AF-A0A366ZW78-F1
#
_cell.length_a   1.000
_cell.length_b   1.000
_cell.length_c   1.000
_cell.angle_alpha   90.00
_cell.angle_beta   90.00
_cell.angle_gamma   90.00
#
_symmetry.space_group_name_H-M   'P 1'
#
loop_
_entity.id
_entity.type
_entity.pdbx_description
1 polymer ?
#
loop_
_entity_poly.entity_id
_entity_poly.type
_entity_poly.pdbx_seq_one_letter_code
_entity_poly.pdbx_strand_id
1 'polypeptide(L)'
;MDQALVQRLPDGTERLAYGGDFGDHPHDGPFCLNGVVSADRTPHPSLLELAHVLQPVGFAWTGGGGVRLTNEHDFTDLADVADVDWAVTVDGDEVAAGTLGRVPLPPGATADLRVPVPPLQLHGRQVAHLALRVGAVASWQVELARSEDAGPPAAATVPAPPTRLALWRAPIDNETFGPRHAARWAELGLPTAHERIELRTETHGDRITHEVTVPADWDDLPRVGVRLELPPGVIAVDWLGRGPHENYSDRRAGTTVGRWRTAVDDWPVPYVHPQASGNRTGVRELRFLDADDRVVLTVDELDDLDVTVSRWTDEELAAAGHLEDLPARNHAYPWIDARHRGVGSGAVGPNVSAPHRIGPGTYRWSYRLR
;
A
#
# COMPACT_ATOMS: atom_id res chain seq x y z
N MET A 1 -11.04 -16.81 8.41
CA MET A 1 -10.05 -16.68 9.50
C MET A 1 -8.93 -17.65 9.20
N ASP A 2 -7.69 -17.25 9.44
CA ASP A 2 -6.55 -18.16 9.32
C ASP A 2 -6.66 -19.32 10.29
N GLN A 3 -6.35 -20.53 9.82
CA GLN A 3 -6.36 -21.75 10.64
C GLN A 3 -4.97 -22.04 11.19
N ALA A 4 -4.37 -21.06 11.86
CA ALA A 4 -3.10 -21.22 12.56
C ALA A 4 -3.32 -21.68 14.00
N LEU A 5 -2.39 -22.49 14.53
CA LEU A 5 -2.40 -22.96 15.91
C LEU A 5 -1.25 -22.32 16.69
N VAL A 6 -1.48 -21.95 17.95
CA VAL A 6 -0.38 -21.54 18.82
C VAL A 6 0.50 -22.75 19.11
N GLN A 7 1.77 -22.66 18.74
CA GLN A 7 2.80 -23.65 19.03
C GLN A 7 3.81 -23.06 20.01
N ARG A 8 4.04 -23.77 21.11
CA ARG A 8 5.13 -23.44 22.05
C ARG A 8 6.42 -24.10 21.61
N LEU A 9 7.49 -23.32 21.49
CA LEU A 9 8.82 -23.74 21.08
C LEU A 9 9.66 -24.24 22.27
N PRO A 10 10.77 -24.97 22.04
CA PRO A 10 11.63 -25.51 23.10
C PRO A 10 12.24 -24.46 24.04
N ASP A 11 12.43 -23.23 23.56
CA ASP A 11 12.94 -22.11 24.36
C ASP A 11 11.85 -21.40 25.19
N GLY A 12 10.60 -21.85 25.09
CA GLY A 12 9.46 -21.33 25.82
C GLY A 12 8.70 -20.20 25.11
N THR A 13 9.16 -19.75 23.93
CA THR A 13 8.43 -18.78 23.10
C THR A 13 7.23 -19.45 22.41
N GLU A 14 6.30 -18.63 21.91
CA GLU A 14 5.10 -19.09 21.19
C GLU A 14 5.05 -18.45 19.81
N ARG A 15 4.63 -19.23 18.81
CA ARG A 15 4.40 -18.77 17.43
C ARG A 15 3.07 -19.28 16.90
N LEU A 16 2.61 -18.70 15.79
CA LEU A 16 1.50 -19.25 15.01
C LEU A 16 2.04 -20.27 14.02
N ALA A 17 1.56 -21.51 14.12
CA ALA A 17 2.01 -22.65 13.34
C ALA A 17 0.94 -23.11 12.34
N TYR A 18 1.39 -23.75 11.25
CA TYR A 18 0.57 -24.30 10.19
C TYR A 18 1.01 -25.74 9.84
N GLY A 19 0.48 -26.33 8.76
CA GLY A 19 0.72 -27.74 8.42
C GLY A 19 2.21 -28.07 8.23
N GLY A 20 2.67 -29.18 8.82
CA GLY A 20 4.07 -29.59 8.85
C GLY A 20 4.83 -29.18 10.11
N ASP A 21 4.42 -28.13 10.81
CA ASP A 21 5.10 -27.67 12.03
C ASP A 21 4.97 -28.64 13.21
N PHE A 22 4.04 -29.62 13.14
CA PHE A 22 3.80 -30.62 14.17
C PHE A 22 4.38 -32.01 13.82
N GLY A 23 5.22 -32.08 12.77
CA GLY A 23 5.81 -33.33 12.30
C GLY A 23 4.83 -34.24 11.56
N ASP A 24 3.68 -33.69 11.16
CA ASP A 24 2.63 -34.36 10.39
C ASP A 24 3.05 -34.59 8.93
N HIS A 25 2.64 -35.73 8.36
CA HIS A 25 2.83 -36.05 6.95
C HIS A 25 1.69 -36.97 6.44
N PRO A 26 1.05 -36.67 5.28
CA PRO A 26 1.28 -35.50 4.42
C PRO A 26 0.73 -34.19 5.04
N HIS A 27 1.21 -33.04 4.55
CA HIS A 27 0.70 -31.70 4.90
C HIS A 27 0.73 -30.78 3.67
N ASP A 28 -0.09 -29.73 3.68
CA ASP A 28 -0.17 -28.71 2.61
C ASP A 28 0.43 -27.35 3.02
N GLY A 29 1.21 -27.32 4.11
CA GLY A 29 1.98 -26.14 4.52
C GLY A 29 1.08 -24.95 4.91
N PRO A 30 1.43 -23.71 4.49
CA PRO A 30 0.69 -22.50 4.86
C PRO A 30 -0.66 -22.34 4.14
N PHE A 31 -1.08 -23.29 3.29
CA PHE A 31 -2.35 -23.23 2.55
C PHE A 31 -3.61 -23.24 3.44
N CYS A 32 -3.48 -23.35 4.76
CA CYS A 32 -4.57 -23.21 5.71
C CYS A 32 -4.78 -21.75 6.20
N LEU A 33 -3.87 -20.83 5.82
CA LEU A 33 -3.86 -19.41 6.20
C LEU A 33 -4.61 -18.54 5.17
N ASN A 34 -5.91 -18.80 5.02
CA ASN A 34 -6.72 -18.21 3.93
C ASN A 34 -7.77 -17.21 4.42
N GLY A 35 -7.59 -16.64 5.61
CA GLY A 35 -8.53 -15.71 6.22
C GLY A 35 -8.46 -14.30 5.64
N VAL A 36 -9.54 -13.55 5.84
CA VAL A 36 -9.51 -12.07 5.83
C VAL A 36 -9.22 -11.50 7.24
N VAL A 37 -9.02 -12.39 8.22
CA VAL A 37 -8.62 -12.08 9.59
C VAL A 37 -7.64 -13.16 10.06
N SER A 38 -6.66 -12.76 10.86
CA SER A 38 -5.74 -13.64 11.58
C SER A 38 -6.45 -14.59 12.55
N ALA A 39 -5.74 -15.59 13.07
CA ALA A 39 -6.28 -16.56 14.02
C ALA A 39 -6.81 -15.93 15.32
N ASP A 40 -6.27 -14.78 15.73
CA ASP A 40 -6.73 -13.96 16.87
C ASP A 40 -7.84 -12.95 16.51
N ARG A 41 -8.33 -12.99 15.26
CA ARG A 41 -9.35 -12.10 14.66
C ARG A 41 -8.85 -10.70 14.35
N THR A 42 -7.53 -10.47 14.40
CA THR A 42 -6.94 -9.24 13.87
C THR A 42 -7.26 -9.12 12.37
N PRO A 43 -7.84 -8.00 11.89
CA PRO A 43 -8.14 -7.80 10.48
C PRO A 43 -6.92 -7.82 9.57
N HIS A 44 -7.01 -8.56 8.47
CA HIS A 44 -6.09 -8.37 7.34
C HIS A 44 -6.53 -7.15 6.51
N PRO A 45 -5.60 -6.49 5.78
CA PRO A 45 -5.96 -5.39 4.90
C PRO A 45 -7.02 -5.75 3.85
N SER A 46 -7.10 -7.03 3.46
CA SER A 46 -8.15 -7.53 2.57
C SER A 46 -9.57 -7.40 3.14
N LEU A 47 -9.75 -7.48 4.48
CA LEU A 47 -11.04 -7.22 5.10
C LEU A 47 -11.45 -5.76 4.98
N LEU A 48 -10.48 -4.84 5.07
CA LEU A 48 -10.73 -3.41 4.95
C LEU A 48 -11.12 -3.04 3.52
N GLU A 49 -10.48 -3.65 2.51
CA GLU A 49 -10.93 -3.55 1.12
C GLU A 49 -12.35 -4.11 0.94
N LEU A 50 -12.61 -5.31 1.48
CA LEU A 50 -13.92 -5.96 1.38
C LEU A 50 -15.02 -5.10 2.00
N ALA A 51 -14.77 -4.50 3.16
CA ALA A 51 -15.71 -3.61 3.83
C ALA A 51 -16.04 -2.38 2.97
N HIS A 52 -15.05 -1.82 2.26
CA HIS A 52 -15.29 -0.69 1.35
C HIS A 52 -16.04 -1.12 0.08
N VAL A 53 -15.68 -2.25 -0.51
CA VAL A 53 -16.34 -2.75 -1.74
C VAL A 53 -17.80 -3.12 -1.49
N LEU A 54 -18.12 -3.61 -0.29
CA LEU A 54 -19.47 -4.02 0.10
C LEU A 54 -20.24 -2.94 0.88
N GLN A 55 -19.71 -1.72 1.01
CA GLN A 55 -20.40 -0.67 1.75
C GLN A 55 -21.78 -0.39 1.11
N PRO A 56 -22.86 -0.25 1.90
CA PRO A 56 -24.23 -0.20 1.38
C PRO A 56 -24.64 1.21 0.90
N VAL A 57 -23.66 2.05 0.54
CA VAL A 57 -23.89 3.41 0.05
C VAL A 57 -22.95 3.67 -1.12
N GLY A 58 -23.54 3.89 -2.29
CA GLY A 58 -22.82 4.29 -3.50
C GLY A 58 -22.59 5.81 -3.53
N PHE A 59 -21.41 6.22 -4.00
CA PHE A 59 -21.06 7.63 -4.20
C PHE A 59 -20.55 7.85 -5.62
N ALA A 60 -20.98 8.94 -6.26
CA ALA A 60 -20.40 9.40 -7.51
C ALA A 60 -20.25 10.92 -7.54
N TRP A 61 -19.08 11.40 -7.96
CA TRP A 61 -18.85 12.82 -8.19
C TRP A 61 -19.61 13.30 -9.42
N THR A 62 -20.37 14.39 -9.30
CA THR A 62 -21.11 14.99 -10.43
C THR A 62 -20.58 16.35 -10.85
N GLY A 63 -19.55 16.88 -10.18
CA GLY A 63 -18.90 18.15 -10.50
C GLY A 63 -19.47 19.36 -9.74
N GLY A 64 -18.68 20.43 -9.60
CA GLY A 64 -19.14 21.70 -9.02
C GLY A 64 -19.64 21.63 -7.57
N GLY A 65 -19.14 20.68 -6.78
CA GLY A 65 -19.62 20.39 -5.42
C GLY A 65 -20.77 19.39 -5.36
N GLY A 66 -21.22 18.85 -6.51
CA GLY A 66 -22.28 17.86 -6.59
C GLY A 66 -21.78 16.44 -6.34
N VAL A 67 -22.52 15.70 -5.51
CA VAL A 67 -22.30 14.28 -5.24
C VAL A 67 -23.62 13.54 -5.36
N ARG A 68 -23.62 12.44 -6.11
CA ARG A 68 -24.71 11.48 -6.18
C ARG A 68 -24.53 10.42 -5.11
N LEU A 69 -25.53 10.26 -4.25
CA LEU A 69 -25.64 9.18 -3.28
C LEU A 69 -26.65 8.15 -3.76
N THR A 70 -26.32 6.88 -3.63
CA THR A 70 -27.24 5.75 -3.83
C THR A 70 -27.34 4.99 -2.53
N ASN A 71 -28.55 4.81 -2.01
CA ASN A 71 -28.80 3.91 -0.90
C ASN A 71 -28.92 2.48 -1.42
N GLU A 72 -27.93 1.63 -1.11
CA GLU A 72 -27.90 0.22 -1.54
C GLU A 72 -28.41 -0.72 -0.44
N HIS A 73 -28.92 -0.19 0.69
CA HIS A 73 -29.66 -1.01 1.64
C HIS A 73 -30.98 -1.52 1.02
N ASP A 74 -31.38 -2.74 1.39
CA ASP A 74 -32.62 -3.36 0.91
C ASP A 74 -33.88 -2.87 1.66
N PHE A 75 -33.74 -2.49 2.94
CA PHE A 75 -34.89 -2.22 3.82
C PHE A 75 -34.74 -0.98 4.70
N THR A 76 -33.56 -0.36 4.72
CA THR A 76 -33.22 0.74 5.61
C THR A 76 -33.17 2.05 4.84
N ASP A 77 -33.91 3.06 5.29
CA ASP A 77 -33.74 4.42 4.76
C ASP A 77 -32.38 4.97 5.23
N LEU A 78 -31.66 5.69 4.36
CA LEU A 78 -30.35 6.24 4.70
C LEU A 78 -30.43 7.20 5.90
N ALA A 79 -31.55 7.92 6.05
CA ALA A 79 -31.78 8.80 7.19
C ALA A 79 -31.81 8.06 8.53
N ASP A 80 -32.14 6.77 8.55
CA ASP A 80 -32.16 5.97 9.79
C ASP A 80 -30.77 5.44 10.16
N VAL A 81 -29.84 5.38 9.19
CA VAL A 81 -28.48 4.86 9.38
C VAL A 81 -27.62 5.85 10.17
N ALA A 82 -27.36 7.03 9.60
CA ALA A 82 -26.50 8.04 10.20
C ALA A 82 -26.65 9.39 9.46
N ASP A 83 -26.02 10.43 10.02
CA ASP A 83 -25.77 11.67 9.28
C ASP A 83 -24.77 11.43 8.14
N VAL A 84 -24.87 12.25 7.09
CA VAL A 84 -23.91 12.30 6.00
C VAL A 84 -22.92 13.43 6.28
N ASP A 85 -21.73 13.06 6.75
CA ASP A 85 -20.66 14.00 7.07
C ASP A 85 -19.74 14.20 5.87
N TRP A 86 -19.15 15.39 5.77
CA TRP A 86 -18.19 15.71 4.73
C TRP A 86 -16.99 16.46 5.29
N ALA A 87 -15.83 16.27 4.66
CA ALA A 87 -14.61 17.00 4.94
C ALA A 87 -13.87 17.31 3.64
N VAL A 88 -13.23 18.47 3.59
CA VAL A 88 -12.30 18.86 2.54
C VAL A 88 -10.92 18.92 3.15
N THR A 89 -9.98 18.19 2.56
CA THR A 89 -8.59 18.13 3.02
C THR A 89 -7.66 18.63 1.93
N VAL A 90 -6.62 19.39 2.28
CA VAL A 90 -5.50 19.74 1.40
C VAL A 90 -4.27 19.02 1.90
N ASP A 91 -3.68 18.15 1.08
CA ASP A 91 -2.57 17.28 1.49
C ASP A 91 -2.82 16.55 2.82
N GLY A 92 -4.05 16.07 3.01
CA GLY A 92 -4.48 15.37 4.21
C GLY A 92 -4.82 16.25 5.41
N ASP A 93 -4.52 17.54 5.37
CA ASP A 93 -4.88 18.50 6.42
C ASP A 93 -6.31 19.02 6.19
N GLU A 94 -7.20 18.88 7.18
CA GLU A 94 -8.59 19.34 7.07
C GLU A 94 -8.67 20.86 7.00
N VAL A 95 -9.31 21.38 5.94
CA VAL A 95 -9.50 22.83 5.73
C VAL A 95 -10.97 23.26 5.88
N ALA A 96 -11.89 22.31 5.77
CA ALA A 96 -13.32 22.52 6.06
C ALA A 96 -14.00 21.18 6.32
N ALA A 97 -15.01 21.19 7.18
CA ALA A 97 -15.87 20.04 7.42
C ALA A 97 -17.27 20.48 7.80
N GLY A 98 -18.22 19.56 7.72
CA GLY A 98 -19.58 19.77 8.15
C GLY A 98 -20.44 18.54 7.95
N THR A 99 -21.74 18.72 8.09
CA THR A 99 -22.73 17.66 7.91
C THR A 99 -23.81 18.11 6.94
N LEU A 100 -24.29 17.20 6.09
CA LEU A 100 -25.51 17.35 5.31
C LEU A 100 -26.74 16.89 6.12
N GLY A 101 -26.51 16.37 7.34
CA GLY A 101 -27.54 15.80 8.22
C GLY A 101 -28.04 14.44 7.73
N ARG A 102 -29.16 13.99 8.31
CA ARG A 102 -29.89 12.81 7.86
C ARG A 102 -30.54 13.08 6.52
N VAL A 103 -30.25 12.23 5.53
CA VAL A 103 -30.76 12.35 4.17
C VAL A 103 -31.87 11.31 3.97
N PRO A 104 -33.16 11.70 3.92
CA PRO A 104 -34.25 10.76 3.63
C PRO A 104 -34.06 10.19 2.23
N LEU A 105 -33.64 8.94 2.17
CA LEU A 105 -33.32 8.25 0.93
C LEU A 105 -33.71 6.79 1.09
N PRO A 106 -34.88 6.38 0.56
CA PRO A 106 -35.39 5.03 0.71
C PRO A 106 -34.45 3.98 0.09
N PRO A 107 -34.60 2.69 0.48
CA PRO A 107 -33.90 1.57 -0.14
C PRO A 107 -33.89 1.62 -1.68
N GLY A 108 -32.70 1.45 -2.27
CA GLY A 108 -32.48 1.44 -3.72
C GLY A 108 -32.61 2.81 -4.42
N ALA A 109 -32.88 3.89 -3.67
CA ALA A 109 -33.04 5.22 -4.25
C ALA A 109 -31.70 5.96 -4.41
N THR A 110 -31.70 6.95 -5.30
CA THR A 110 -30.55 7.83 -5.57
C THR A 110 -30.95 9.29 -5.40
N ALA A 111 -30.06 10.10 -4.83
CA ALA A 111 -30.22 11.55 -4.71
C ALA A 111 -28.93 12.30 -5.08
N ASP A 112 -29.08 13.43 -5.76
CA ASP A 112 -27.99 14.37 -6.02
C ASP A 112 -27.96 15.44 -4.92
N LEU A 113 -26.87 15.49 -4.16
CA LEU A 113 -26.64 16.46 -3.09
C LEU A 113 -25.57 17.47 -3.50
N ARG A 114 -25.62 18.64 -2.87
CA ARG A 114 -24.59 19.67 -3.00
C ARG A 114 -23.82 19.80 -1.69
N VAL A 115 -22.52 19.57 -1.76
CA VAL A 115 -21.60 19.80 -0.66
C VAL A 115 -21.14 21.25 -0.69
N PRO A 116 -21.16 21.99 0.43
CA PRO A 116 -20.71 23.38 0.50
C PRO A 116 -19.18 23.48 0.54
N VAL A 117 -18.52 23.02 -0.52
CA VAL A 117 -17.06 23.08 -0.69
C VAL A 117 -16.63 24.55 -0.76
N PRO A 118 -15.74 25.02 0.14
CA PRO A 118 -15.24 26.39 0.09
C PRO A 118 -14.32 26.62 -1.12
N PRO A 119 -14.11 27.87 -1.54
CA PRO A 119 -13.07 28.18 -2.51
C PRO A 119 -11.70 27.69 -2.03
N LEU A 120 -11.00 26.94 -2.87
CA LEU A 120 -9.69 26.37 -2.57
C LEU A 120 -8.57 27.26 -3.10
N GLN A 121 -7.56 27.48 -2.27
CA GLN A 121 -6.30 28.12 -2.65
C GLN A 121 -5.21 27.07 -2.49
N LEU A 122 -4.72 26.53 -3.60
CA LEU A 122 -3.69 25.50 -3.63
C LEU A 122 -2.39 26.09 -4.15
N HIS A 123 -1.28 25.62 -3.60
CA HIS A 123 0.06 26.07 -3.95
C HIS A 123 1.00 24.89 -4.14
N GLY A 124 2.03 25.06 -4.97
CA GLY A 124 3.01 24.02 -5.23
C GLY A 124 2.36 22.77 -5.83
N ARG A 125 2.61 21.61 -5.20
CA ARG A 125 2.06 20.31 -5.61
C ARG A 125 0.90 19.86 -4.71
N GLN A 126 0.18 20.78 -4.08
CA GLN A 126 -0.91 20.43 -3.17
C GLN A 126 -2.10 19.79 -3.89
N VAL A 127 -2.75 18.82 -3.22
CA VAL A 127 -3.96 18.16 -3.71
C VAL A 127 -5.09 18.27 -2.69
N ALA A 128 -6.23 18.74 -3.16
CA ALA A 128 -7.44 18.81 -2.37
C ALA A 128 -8.34 17.59 -2.63
N HIS A 129 -8.88 17.03 -1.55
CA HIS A 129 -9.84 15.94 -1.61
C HIS A 129 -11.13 16.32 -0.88
N LEU A 130 -12.26 15.84 -1.39
CA LEU A 130 -13.53 15.79 -0.68
C LEU A 130 -13.75 14.36 -0.17
N ALA A 131 -14.00 14.21 1.12
CA ALA A 131 -14.42 12.96 1.73
C ALA A 131 -15.88 13.06 2.18
N LEU A 132 -16.64 11.99 2.00
CA LEU A 132 -17.96 11.79 2.59
C LEU A 132 -17.95 10.55 3.48
N ARG A 133 -18.72 10.59 4.56
CA ARG A 133 -18.93 9.46 5.47
C ARG A 133 -20.40 9.36 5.85
N VAL A 134 -20.91 8.14 5.91
CA VAL A 134 -22.22 7.84 6.49
C VAL A 134 -21.97 7.00 7.73
N GLY A 135 -21.89 7.65 8.89
CA GLY A 135 -21.50 7.02 10.15
C GLY A 135 -20.26 6.13 10.00
N ALA A 136 -20.36 4.88 10.46
CA ALA A 136 -19.32 3.87 10.32
C ALA A 136 -19.54 2.90 9.13
N VAL A 137 -20.63 3.05 8.37
CA VAL A 137 -21.04 2.05 7.37
C VAL A 137 -20.43 2.28 5.99
N ALA A 138 -20.12 3.53 5.66
CA ALA A 138 -19.65 3.90 4.33
C ALA A 138 -18.76 5.13 4.37
N SER A 139 -17.74 5.14 3.52
CA SER A 139 -16.87 6.29 3.32
C SER A 139 -16.34 6.32 1.89
N TRP A 140 -16.16 7.53 1.37
CA TRP A 140 -15.71 7.76 0.02
C TRP A 140 -14.87 9.02 -0.05
N GLN A 141 -13.92 9.07 -0.97
CA GLN A 141 -13.06 10.22 -1.19
C GLN A 141 -12.83 10.43 -2.69
N VAL A 142 -12.84 11.69 -3.11
CA VAL A 142 -12.51 12.11 -4.48
C VAL A 142 -11.54 13.28 -4.47
N GLU A 143 -10.67 13.34 -5.45
CA GLU A 143 -9.85 14.53 -5.71
C GLU A 143 -10.72 15.66 -6.28
N LEU A 144 -10.66 16.83 -5.65
CA LEU A 144 -11.37 18.03 -6.12
C LEU A 144 -10.53 18.86 -7.08
N ALA A 145 -9.24 19.03 -6.75
CA ALA A 145 -8.31 19.87 -7.48
C ALA A 145 -6.87 19.56 -7.07
N ARG A 146 -5.92 19.87 -7.96
CA ARG A 146 -4.48 19.85 -7.69
C ARG A 146 -3.85 21.13 -8.20
N SER A 147 -2.80 21.59 -7.52
CA SER A 147 -1.87 22.57 -8.07
C SER A 147 -0.65 21.85 -8.63
N GLU A 148 -0.09 22.41 -9.71
CA GLU A 148 1.17 21.97 -10.31
C GLU A 148 2.18 23.13 -10.37
N ASP A 149 1.94 24.18 -9.57
CA ASP A 149 2.85 25.31 -9.50
C ASP A 149 4.21 24.86 -8.95
N ALA A 150 5.27 25.59 -9.33
CA ALA A 150 6.58 25.35 -8.75
C ALA A 150 6.51 25.52 -7.22
N GLY A 151 6.85 24.46 -6.48
CA GLY A 151 7.01 24.54 -5.03
C GLY A 151 8.16 25.47 -4.64
N PRO A 152 8.29 25.79 -3.34
CA PRO A 152 9.47 26.50 -2.85
C PRO A 152 10.75 25.73 -3.24
N PRO A 153 11.88 26.44 -3.44
CA PRO A 153 13.13 25.82 -3.85
C PRO A 153 13.55 24.72 -2.87
N ALA A 154 14.22 23.72 -3.44
CA ALA A 154 14.84 22.59 -2.75
C ALA A 154 15.50 22.97 -1.42
N ALA A 155 15.28 22.14 -0.40
CA ALA A 155 16.05 22.19 0.84
C ALA A 155 17.50 21.72 0.58
N ALA A 156 18.33 21.68 1.63
CA ALA A 156 19.69 21.17 1.53
C ALA A 156 19.71 19.75 0.95
N THR A 157 20.60 19.50 -0.01
CA THR A 157 20.81 18.17 -0.58
C THR A 157 21.38 17.23 0.47
N VAL A 158 20.76 16.06 0.63
CA VAL A 158 21.29 14.95 1.42
C VAL A 158 21.99 13.93 0.51
N PRO A 159 23.06 13.27 0.98
CA PRO A 159 23.68 12.18 0.21
C PRO A 159 22.67 11.08 -0.11
N ALA A 160 22.68 10.60 -1.35
CA ALA A 160 21.84 9.48 -1.75
C ALA A 160 22.20 8.21 -0.96
N PRO A 161 21.23 7.53 -0.33
CA PRO A 161 21.48 6.26 0.35
C PRO A 161 21.99 5.19 -0.63
N PRO A 162 22.68 4.14 -0.15
CA PRO A 162 22.97 2.96 -0.95
C PRO A 162 21.70 2.46 -1.64
N THR A 163 21.79 2.29 -2.96
CA THR A 163 20.66 2.03 -3.84
C THR A 163 20.91 0.78 -4.65
N ARG A 164 19.92 -0.11 -4.73
CA ARG A 164 19.96 -1.36 -5.51
C ARG A 164 18.71 -1.50 -6.36
N LEU A 165 18.87 -1.95 -7.61
CA LEU A 165 17.77 -2.30 -8.48
C LEU A 165 16.90 -3.41 -7.85
N ALA A 166 15.58 -3.23 -7.89
CA ALA A 166 14.60 -4.21 -7.43
C ALA A 166 13.68 -4.61 -8.60
N LEU A 167 13.90 -5.82 -9.13
CA LEU A 167 13.04 -6.46 -10.15
C LEU A 167 12.26 -7.66 -9.62
N TRP A 168 12.40 -7.93 -8.32
CA TRP A 168 11.87 -9.10 -7.64
C TRP A 168 11.33 -8.73 -6.27
N ARG A 169 10.31 -9.45 -5.80
CA ARG A 169 9.77 -9.38 -4.43
C ARG A 169 9.64 -10.78 -3.84
N ALA A 170 9.62 -10.90 -2.52
CA ALA A 170 9.29 -12.17 -1.86
C ALA A 170 7.90 -12.66 -2.34
N PRO A 171 7.79 -13.86 -2.96
CA PRO A 171 6.54 -14.30 -3.55
C PRO A 171 5.43 -14.40 -2.50
N ILE A 172 4.24 -13.94 -2.87
CA ILE A 172 3.04 -14.14 -2.03
C ILE A 172 2.39 -15.49 -2.33
N ASP A 173 1.49 -15.95 -1.46
CA ASP A 173 0.78 -17.23 -1.63
C ASP A 173 0.08 -17.35 -3.01
N ASN A 174 -0.49 -16.25 -3.51
CA ASN A 174 -1.11 -16.18 -4.83
C ASN A 174 -0.14 -16.47 -6.00
N GLU A 175 1.15 -16.25 -5.78
CA GLU A 175 2.23 -16.42 -6.75
C GLU A 175 2.90 -17.79 -6.60
N THR A 176 2.79 -18.39 -5.42
CA THR A 176 3.33 -19.72 -5.07
C THR A 176 2.38 -20.86 -5.42
N PHE A 177 1.16 -20.87 -4.87
CA PHE A 177 0.21 -22.00 -5.03
C PHE A 177 -0.52 -21.98 -6.38
N GLY A 178 -0.70 -20.79 -6.94
CA GLY A 178 -1.51 -20.52 -8.12
C GLY A 178 -0.82 -20.82 -9.46
N PRO A 179 -0.78 -19.85 -10.40
CA PRO A 179 -0.06 -19.97 -11.68
C PRO A 179 1.45 -20.25 -11.58
N ARG A 180 1.99 -20.45 -10.36
CA ARG A 180 3.40 -20.72 -10.05
C ARG A 180 4.35 -19.66 -10.61
N HIS A 181 3.96 -18.39 -10.50
CA HIS A 181 4.80 -17.25 -10.87
C HIS A 181 6.12 -17.27 -10.11
N ALA A 182 6.13 -17.67 -8.84
CA ALA A 182 7.33 -17.81 -8.04
C ALA A 182 8.38 -18.73 -8.72
N ALA A 183 7.96 -19.90 -9.20
CA ALA A 183 8.84 -20.84 -9.89
C ALA A 183 9.36 -20.27 -11.21
N ARG A 184 8.47 -19.64 -11.99
CA ARG A 184 8.84 -19.00 -13.25
C ARG A 184 9.86 -17.87 -13.06
N TRP A 185 9.67 -17.03 -12.05
CA TRP A 185 10.59 -15.94 -11.74
C TRP A 185 11.95 -16.44 -11.23
N ALA A 186 11.98 -17.58 -10.53
CA ALA A 186 13.23 -18.25 -10.16
C ALA A 186 13.96 -18.78 -11.40
N GLU A 187 13.27 -19.38 -12.36
CA GLU A 187 13.84 -19.83 -13.64
C GLU A 187 14.41 -18.66 -14.47
N LEU A 188 13.75 -17.50 -14.45
CA LEU A 188 14.27 -16.26 -15.05
C LEU A 188 15.47 -15.68 -14.28
N GLY A 189 15.70 -16.12 -13.03
CA GLY A 189 16.72 -15.60 -12.13
C GLY A 189 16.42 -14.17 -11.65
N LEU A 190 15.14 -13.82 -11.49
CA LEU A 190 14.75 -12.51 -10.97
C LEU A 190 15.31 -12.18 -9.57
N PRO A 191 15.44 -13.13 -8.61
CA PRO A 191 16.01 -12.83 -7.29
C PRO A 191 17.40 -12.19 -7.33
N THR A 192 18.22 -12.54 -8.33
CA THR A 192 19.57 -11.99 -8.52
C THR A 192 19.69 -11.10 -9.75
N ALA A 193 18.57 -10.64 -10.33
CA ALA A 193 18.58 -9.85 -11.56
C ALA A 193 19.39 -8.55 -11.47
N HIS A 194 19.46 -7.95 -10.29
CA HIS A 194 20.26 -6.75 -10.01
C HIS A 194 21.77 -6.91 -10.27
N GLU A 195 22.28 -8.14 -10.34
CA GLU A 195 23.68 -8.44 -10.68
C GLU A 195 23.92 -8.45 -12.20
N ARG A 196 22.86 -8.61 -12.99
CA ARG A 196 22.90 -8.84 -14.45
C ARG A 196 22.32 -7.67 -15.24
N ILE A 197 21.42 -6.90 -14.64
CA ILE A 197 20.73 -5.78 -15.27
C ILE A 197 21.30 -4.47 -14.73
N GLU A 198 21.80 -3.63 -15.64
CA GLU A 198 22.33 -2.32 -15.31
C GLU A 198 21.20 -1.33 -14.96
N LEU A 199 21.30 -0.72 -13.79
CA LEU A 199 20.49 0.42 -13.39
C LEU A 199 21.28 1.71 -13.65
N ARG A 200 20.75 2.59 -14.50
CA ARG A 200 21.31 3.93 -14.70
C ARG A 200 20.69 4.87 -13.69
N THR A 201 21.52 5.64 -12.99
CA THR A 201 21.09 6.63 -12.01
C THR A 201 21.73 7.97 -12.30
N GLU A 202 20.91 8.99 -12.48
CA GLU A 202 21.32 10.38 -12.68
C GLU A 202 20.88 11.21 -11.46
N THR A 203 21.76 12.07 -10.96
CA THR A 203 21.46 12.97 -9.84
C THR A 203 21.67 14.41 -10.29
N HIS A 204 20.64 15.24 -10.11
CA HIS A 204 20.68 16.66 -10.42
C HIS A 204 20.11 17.46 -9.24
N GLY A 205 21.01 18.04 -8.43
CA GLY A 205 20.63 18.63 -7.16
C GLY A 205 20.12 17.54 -6.20
N ASP A 206 18.90 17.71 -5.70
CA ASP A 206 18.18 16.79 -4.83
C ASP A 206 17.32 15.76 -5.58
N ARG A 207 17.20 15.90 -6.91
CA ARG A 207 16.44 14.98 -7.75
C ARG A 207 17.31 13.79 -8.15
N ILE A 208 16.77 12.58 -7.95
CA ILE A 208 17.34 11.32 -8.44
C ILE A 208 16.44 10.78 -9.54
N THR A 209 17.03 10.37 -10.65
CA THR A 209 16.34 9.71 -11.77
C THR A 209 16.98 8.36 -12.04
N HIS A 210 16.16 7.33 -12.04
CA HIS A 210 16.55 5.97 -12.36
C HIS A 210 16.01 5.55 -13.72
N GLU A 211 16.78 4.76 -14.45
CA GLU A 211 16.36 4.13 -15.69
C GLU A 211 16.88 2.69 -15.76
N VAL A 212 16.00 1.77 -16.14
CA VAL A 212 16.34 0.36 -16.36
C VAL A 212 15.61 -0.15 -17.60
N THR A 213 16.28 -1.02 -18.37
CA THR A 213 15.64 -1.74 -19.48
C THR A 213 15.47 -3.20 -19.12
N VAL A 214 14.22 -3.63 -18.97
CA VAL A 214 13.83 -5.01 -18.71
C VAL A 214 13.87 -5.82 -20.01
N PRO A 215 14.54 -6.99 -20.05
CA PRO A 215 14.64 -7.84 -21.24
C PRO A 215 13.28 -8.23 -21.83
N ALA A 216 13.22 -8.40 -23.16
CA ALA A 216 11.97 -8.66 -23.89
C ALA A 216 11.27 -9.97 -23.52
N ASP A 217 12.03 -10.96 -23.06
CA ASP A 217 11.56 -12.27 -22.60
C ASP A 217 11.15 -12.30 -21.12
N TRP A 218 11.33 -11.19 -20.40
CA TRP A 218 10.91 -11.05 -19.01
C TRP A 218 9.55 -10.34 -18.97
N ASP A 219 8.48 -11.13 -19.03
CA ASP A 219 7.11 -10.64 -18.87
C ASP A 219 6.59 -10.83 -17.44
N ASP A 220 5.47 -10.18 -17.10
CA ASP A 220 4.77 -10.24 -15.80
C ASP A 220 5.71 -10.26 -14.58
N LEU A 221 6.54 -9.23 -14.42
CA LEU A 221 7.45 -9.06 -13.29
C LEU A 221 6.69 -8.70 -12.00
N PRO A 222 7.21 -9.03 -10.82
CA PRO A 222 6.61 -8.63 -9.54
C PRO A 222 6.76 -7.13 -9.23
N ARG A 223 7.86 -6.50 -9.68
CA ARG A 223 8.12 -5.06 -9.51
C ARG A 223 9.20 -4.56 -10.46
N VAL A 224 9.24 -3.25 -10.64
CA VAL A 224 10.37 -2.50 -11.21
C VAL A 224 10.58 -1.27 -10.34
N GLY A 225 11.71 -1.21 -9.65
CA GLY A 225 12.00 -0.15 -8.70
C GLY A 225 13.42 -0.16 -8.19
N VAL A 226 13.66 0.60 -7.12
CA VAL A 226 14.89 0.55 -6.33
C VAL A 226 14.58 0.23 -4.89
N ARG A 227 15.52 -0.45 -4.22
CA ARG A 227 15.60 -0.56 -2.76
C ARG A 227 16.70 0.38 -2.27
N LEU A 228 16.38 1.23 -1.30
CA LEU A 228 17.36 2.04 -0.59
C LEU A 228 17.69 1.38 0.76
N GLU A 229 18.86 1.69 1.30
CA GLU A 229 19.25 1.29 2.65
C GLU A 229 19.42 2.53 3.52
N LEU A 230 18.56 2.70 4.51
CA LEU A 230 18.66 3.82 5.45
C LEU A 230 19.68 3.52 6.56
N PRO A 231 20.29 4.56 7.16
CA PRO A 231 21.13 4.38 8.34
C PRO A 231 20.33 3.75 9.49
N PRO A 232 21.02 3.08 10.44
CA PRO A 232 20.35 2.51 11.60
C PRO A 232 19.74 3.60 12.47
N GLY A 233 18.69 3.26 13.23
CA GLY A 233 18.05 4.18 14.19
C GLY A 233 16.81 4.91 13.66
N VAL A 234 16.42 4.67 12.41
CA VAL A 234 15.08 5.04 11.92
C VAL A 234 14.04 4.17 12.61
N ILE A 235 13.09 4.78 13.32
CA ILE A 235 12.05 4.07 14.08
C ILE A 235 10.64 4.29 13.55
N ALA A 236 10.40 5.40 12.84
CA ALA A 236 9.07 5.78 12.39
C ALA A 236 9.11 6.34 10.96
N VAL A 237 7.96 6.32 10.33
CA VAL A 237 7.72 6.90 9.01
C VAL A 237 6.40 7.65 9.02
N ASP A 238 6.46 8.93 8.64
CA ASP A 238 5.29 9.71 8.26
C ASP A 238 5.13 9.64 6.74
N TRP A 239 3.90 9.61 6.24
CA TRP A 239 3.66 9.73 4.81
C TRP A 239 2.41 10.52 4.48
N LEU A 240 2.48 11.23 3.36
CA LEU A 240 1.33 11.80 2.66
C LEU A 240 0.98 10.86 1.51
N GLY A 241 -0.21 10.27 1.51
CA GLY A 241 -0.61 9.33 0.46
C GLY A 241 -1.75 8.42 0.87
N ARG A 242 -1.95 7.32 0.13
CA ARG A 242 -2.99 6.35 0.50
C ARG A 242 -2.64 5.58 1.77
N GLY A 243 -3.64 5.40 2.63
CA GLY A 243 -3.50 4.67 3.88
C GLY A 243 -4.85 4.46 4.60
N PRO A 244 -4.81 3.98 5.86
CA PRO A 244 -3.61 3.70 6.67
C PRO A 244 -2.99 2.31 6.46
N HIS A 245 -3.63 1.41 5.69
CA HIS A 245 -3.18 0.02 5.49
C HIS A 245 -2.58 -0.21 4.10
N GLU A 246 -1.95 -1.38 3.91
CA GLU A 246 -1.36 -1.77 2.63
C GLU A 246 -2.40 -1.77 1.51
N ASN A 247 -1.96 -1.39 0.31
CA ASN A 247 -2.78 -1.41 -0.89
C ASN A 247 -1.91 -1.66 -2.13
N TYR A 248 -2.53 -2.22 -3.16
CA TYR A 248 -1.90 -2.58 -4.42
C TYR A 248 -2.69 -2.01 -5.59
N SER A 249 -2.10 -2.05 -6.78
CA SER A 249 -2.73 -1.49 -7.99
C SER A 249 -4.12 -2.07 -8.28
N ASP A 250 -4.37 -3.32 -7.91
CA ASP A 250 -5.65 -4.04 -8.04
C ASP A 250 -6.46 -4.15 -6.74
N ARG A 251 -6.01 -3.52 -5.63
CA ARG A 251 -6.66 -3.58 -4.31
C ARG A 251 -6.35 -2.34 -3.49
N ARG A 252 -7.18 -1.30 -3.60
CA ARG A 252 -6.92 0.02 -2.96
C ARG A 252 -8.17 0.85 -2.64
N ALA A 253 -9.36 0.35 -2.93
CA ALA A 253 -10.60 1.10 -2.75
C ALA A 253 -10.83 1.47 -1.27
N GLY A 254 -10.45 0.60 -0.34
CA GLY A 254 -10.55 0.82 1.11
C GLY A 254 -9.57 1.83 1.70
N THR A 255 -8.74 2.48 0.88
CA THR A 255 -7.76 3.47 1.34
C THR A 255 -8.10 4.89 0.88
N THR A 256 -7.70 5.88 1.68
CA THR A 256 -7.87 7.30 1.37
C THR A 256 -6.52 8.00 1.37
N VAL A 257 -6.41 9.10 0.61
CA VAL A 257 -5.26 10.00 0.67
C VAL A 257 -5.37 10.84 1.94
N GLY A 258 -4.32 10.83 2.74
CA GLY A 258 -4.22 11.57 3.99
C GLY A 258 -2.78 11.65 4.49
N ARG A 259 -2.59 12.24 5.68
CA ARG A 259 -1.33 12.17 6.42
C ARG A 259 -1.41 11.06 7.45
N TRP A 260 -0.36 10.26 7.51
CA TRP A 260 -0.30 9.09 8.36
C TRP A 260 1.08 8.97 8.99
N ARG A 261 1.15 8.23 10.09
CA ARG A 261 2.37 7.90 10.83
C ARG A 261 2.29 6.46 11.31
N THR A 262 3.39 5.74 11.24
CA THR A 262 3.53 4.41 11.84
C THR A 262 4.98 4.15 12.26
N ALA A 263 5.20 3.22 13.20
CA ALA A 263 6.54 2.69 13.41
C ALA A 263 6.98 1.91 12.15
N VAL A 264 8.27 1.90 11.84
CA VAL A 264 8.80 1.12 10.72
C VAL A 264 8.45 -0.37 10.87
N ASP A 265 8.42 -0.86 12.09
CA ASP A 265 8.13 -2.26 12.43
C ASP A 265 6.65 -2.62 12.20
N ASP A 266 5.77 -1.60 12.22
CA ASP A 266 4.33 -1.73 12.00
C ASP A 266 3.94 -1.50 10.52
N TRP A 267 4.90 -1.14 9.65
CA TRP A 267 4.62 -0.92 8.23
C TRP A 267 4.26 -2.21 7.49
N PRO A 268 5.04 -3.31 7.60
CA PRO A 268 4.68 -4.59 7.01
C PRO A 268 3.45 -5.19 7.69
N VAL A 269 2.72 -6.02 6.95
CA VAL A 269 1.63 -6.81 7.54
C VAL A 269 2.24 -8.11 8.08
N PRO A 270 2.01 -8.46 9.36
CA PRO A 270 2.60 -9.64 9.99
C PRO A 270 1.81 -10.90 9.59
N TYR A 271 1.82 -11.24 8.31
CA TYR A 271 1.30 -12.52 7.83
C TYR A 271 2.08 -13.68 8.47
N VAL A 272 1.38 -14.73 8.91
CA VAL A 272 1.97 -15.87 9.63
C VAL A 272 3.10 -16.51 8.82
N HIS A 273 2.87 -16.75 7.53
CA HIS A 273 3.92 -17.10 6.57
C HIS A 273 4.48 -15.80 5.97
N PRO A 274 5.76 -15.45 6.21
CA PRO A 274 6.36 -14.23 5.70
C PRO A 274 6.31 -14.16 4.17
N GLN A 275 5.91 -13.00 3.66
CA GLN A 275 5.78 -12.73 2.22
C GLN A 275 5.85 -11.22 1.96
N ALA A 276 5.97 -10.80 0.71
CA ALA A 276 5.94 -9.37 0.39
C ALA A 276 4.61 -8.74 0.84
N SER A 277 4.70 -7.69 1.65
CA SER A 277 3.56 -6.98 2.24
C SER A 277 3.85 -5.49 2.41
N GLY A 278 2.85 -4.70 2.80
CA GLY A 278 3.01 -3.31 3.17
C GLY A 278 3.09 -2.32 2.00
N ASN A 279 2.83 -2.72 0.76
CA ASN A 279 2.86 -1.79 -0.37
C ASN A 279 1.85 -0.65 -0.19
N ARG A 280 2.19 0.54 -0.67
CA ARG A 280 1.33 1.73 -0.72
C ARG A 280 1.39 2.38 -2.09
N THR A 281 0.22 2.55 -2.71
CA THR A 281 0.07 3.32 -3.95
C THR A 281 -0.20 4.80 -3.66
N GLY A 282 0.11 5.70 -4.60
CA GLY A 282 -0.27 7.11 -4.50
C GLY A 282 0.33 7.83 -3.29
N VAL A 283 1.53 7.43 -2.88
CA VAL A 283 2.34 8.17 -1.90
C VAL A 283 2.89 9.41 -2.59
N ARG A 284 2.90 10.54 -1.91
CA ARG A 284 3.42 11.82 -2.41
C ARG A 284 4.71 12.22 -1.70
N GLU A 285 4.80 11.88 -0.41
CA GLU A 285 5.92 12.20 0.48
C GLU A 285 6.07 11.10 1.54
N LEU A 286 7.32 10.78 1.89
CA LEU A 286 7.74 9.96 3.03
C LEU A 286 8.71 10.77 3.88
N ARG A 287 8.58 10.73 5.21
CA ARG A 287 9.55 11.29 6.15
C ARG A 287 9.95 10.20 7.14
N PHE A 288 11.20 9.81 7.11
CA PHE A 288 11.78 8.83 8.04
C PHE A 288 12.32 9.54 9.26
N LEU A 289 11.98 9.05 10.46
CA LEU A 289 12.30 9.71 11.72
C LEU A 289 13.11 8.81 12.66
N ASP A 290 14.00 9.44 13.41
CA ASP A 290 14.73 8.81 14.53
C ASP A 290 13.89 8.80 15.83
N ALA A 291 14.50 8.29 16.91
CA ALA A 291 13.85 8.19 18.22
C ALA A 291 13.53 9.54 18.89
N ASP A 292 14.12 10.63 18.43
CA ASP A 292 13.88 11.99 18.91
C ASP A 292 12.90 12.76 17.99
N ASP A 293 12.17 12.06 17.11
CA ASP A 293 11.30 12.64 16.07
C ASP A 293 12.03 13.56 15.07
N ARG A 294 13.36 13.43 14.94
CA ARG A 294 14.12 14.19 13.95
C ARG A 294 14.04 13.50 12.60
N VAL A 295 13.87 14.29 11.55
CA VAL A 295 13.86 13.80 10.16
C VAL A 295 15.26 13.32 9.79
N VAL A 296 15.37 12.04 9.46
CA VAL A 296 16.58 11.39 8.94
C VAL A 296 16.66 11.53 7.43
N LEU A 297 15.53 11.34 6.75
CA LEU A 297 15.40 11.46 5.30
C LEU A 297 13.96 11.81 4.93
N THR A 298 13.78 12.74 4.00
CA THR A 298 12.51 12.94 3.32
C THR A 298 12.64 12.55 1.84
N VAL A 299 11.65 11.81 1.35
CA VAL A 299 11.51 11.44 -0.05
C VAL A 299 10.18 11.99 -0.56
N ASP A 300 10.18 12.77 -1.63
CA ASP A 300 8.96 13.30 -2.22
C ASP A 300 8.96 13.31 -3.74
N GLU A 301 7.90 13.88 -4.34
CA GLU A 301 7.56 13.72 -5.76
C GLU A 301 7.32 12.26 -6.14
N LEU A 302 6.66 11.52 -5.23
CA LEU A 302 6.40 10.09 -5.35
C LEU A 302 5.07 9.77 -6.07
N ASP A 303 4.32 10.77 -6.57
CA ASP A 303 2.92 10.67 -7.00
C ASP A 303 2.56 9.45 -7.87
N ASP A 304 3.48 9.04 -8.75
CA ASP A 304 3.31 7.95 -9.73
C ASP A 304 4.05 6.65 -9.34
N LEU A 305 4.49 6.56 -8.09
CA LEU A 305 5.34 5.50 -7.57
C LEU A 305 4.65 4.75 -6.42
N ASP A 306 5.01 3.48 -6.31
CA ASP A 306 4.59 2.60 -5.23
C ASP A 306 5.72 2.52 -4.19
N VAL A 307 5.34 2.43 -2.92
CA VAL A 307 6.30 2.43 -1.80
C VAL A 307 6.07 1.24 -0.90
N THR A 308 7.15 0.58 -0.51
CA THR A 308 7.17 -0.41 0.57
C THR A 308 8.27 -0.03 1.56
N VAL A 309 8.07 -0.25 2.86
CA VAL A 309 9.11 -0.09 3.89
C VAL A 309 9.18 -1.37 4.72
N SER A 310 10.38 -1.88 4.99
CA SER A 310 10.56 -3.07 5.83
C SER A 310 11.90 -3.05 6.55
N ARG A 311 11.99 -3.82 7.64
CA ARG A 311 13.27 -4.16 8.30
C ARG A 311 14.03 -5.26 7.56
N TRP A 312 13.31 -6.11 6.84
CA TRP A 312 13.84 -7.30 6.19
C TRP A 312 13.77 -7.17 4.68
N THR A 313 14.75 -7.72 3.99
CA THR A 313 14.77 -7.72 2.53
C THR A 313 13.83 -8.79 1.96
N ASP A 314 13.45 -8.65 0.69
CA ASP A 314 12.67 -9.68 -0.02
C ASP A 314 13.35 -11.06 0.01
N GLU A 315 14.68 -11.09 -0.04
CA GLU A 315 15.44 -12.34 0.02
C GLU A 315 15.32 -13.03 1.40
N GLU A 316 15.26 -12.24 2.47
CA GLU A 316 15.08 -12.77 3.84
C GLU A 316 13.64 -13.22 4.06
N LEU A 317 12.67 -12.42 3.62
CA LEU A 317 11.25 -12.77 3.70
C LEU A 317 10.96 -14.08 2.95
N ALA A 318 11.53 -14.28 1.77
CA ALA A 318 11.32 -15.51 1.00
C ALA A 318 12.03 -16.75 1.57
N ALA A 319 13.05 -16.56 2.41
CA ALA A 319 13.78 -17.66 3.05
C ALA A 319 13.17 -18.08 4.39
N ALA A 320 12.35 -17.22 5.00
CA ALA A 320 11.71 -17.46 6.28
C ALA A 320 10.43 -18.30 6.12
N GLY A 321 10.23 -19.30 6.99
CA GLY A 321 8.95 -20.00 7.09
C GLY A 321 8.00 -19.28 8.06
N HIS A 322 8.57 -18.69 9.11
CA HIS A 322 7.86 -17.98 10.17
C HIS A 322 8.48 -16.61 10.43
N LEU A 323 7.72 -15.69 11.02
CA LEU A 323 8.23 -14.36 11.38
C LEU A 323 9.42 -14.44 12.35
N GLU A 324 9.45 -15.46 13.21
CA GLU A 324 10.53 -15.70 14.17
C GLU A 324 11.84 -16.16 13.52
N ASP A 325 11.81 -16.61 12.24
CA ASP A 325 13.02 -16.97 11.49
C ASP A 325 13.77 -15.74 10.95
N LEU A 326 13.11 -14.58 10.96
CA LEU A 326 13.68 -13.34 10.41
C LEU A 326 14.77 -12.77 11.32
N PRO A 327 15.90 -12.32 10.77
CA PRO A 327 17.00 -11.80 11.57
C PRO A 327 16.64 -10.47 12.22
N ALA A 328 17.11 -10.24 13.46
CA ALA A 328 17.00 -8.94 14.09
C ALA A 328 17.76 -7.87 13.27
N ARG A 329 17.11 -6.73 12.99
CA ARG A 329 17.69 -5.63 12.21
C ARG A 329 17.32 -4.27 12.79
N ASN A 330 18.26 -3.32 12.69
CA ASN A 330 18.10 -1.92 13.09
C ASN A 330 18.07 -0.94 11.90
N HIS A 331 18.27 -1.45 10.67
CA HIS A 331 18.16 -0.70 9.43
C HIS A 331 16.70 -0.67 8.94
N ALA A 332 16.40 0.26 8.05
CA ALA A 332 15.12 0.33 7.35
C ALA A 332 15.37 0.37 5.85
N TYR A 333 14.58 -0.38 5.09
CA TYR A 333 14.67 -0.48 3.64
C TYR A 333 13.38 0.07 3.04
N PRO A 334 13.41 1.25 2.41
CA PRO A 334 12.33 1.67 1.54
C PRO A 334 12.59 1.17 0.12
N TRP A 335 11.55 0.62 -0.49
CA TRP A 335 11.50 0.42 -1.92
C TRP A 335 10.66 1.52 -2.55
N ILE A 336 11.13 2.03 -3.69
CA ILE A 336 10.47 3.04 -4.50
C ILE A 336 10.32 2.45 -5.90
N ASP A 337 9.11 2.03 -6.22
CA ASP A 337 8.79 1.25 -7.41
C ASP A 337 8.15 2.13 -8.48
N ALA A 338 8.74 2.14 -9.67
CA ALA A 338 8.09 2.66 -10.86
C ALA A 338 6.83 1.86 -11.18
N ARG A 339 6.84 0.54 -10.96
CA ARG A 339 5.67 -0.32 -11.08
C ARG A 339 5.71 -1.43 -10.05
N HIS A 340 4.56 -1.68 -9.44
CA HIS A 340 4.34 -2.82 -8.55
C HIS A 340 3.20 -3.69 -9.09
N ARG A 341 3.45 -5.00 -9.24
CA ARG A 341 2.43 -5.95 -9.71
C ARG A 341 1.29 -6.05 -8.70
N GLY A 342 0.07 -6.20 -9.20
CA GLY A 342 -1.09 -6.53 -8.37
C GLY A 342 -0.91 -7.84 -7.59
N VAL A 343 -1.83 -8.13 -6.68
CA VAL A 343 -1.80 -9.35 -5.86
C VAL A 343 -2.72 -10.45 -6.36
N GLY A 344 -3.80 -10.10 -7.06
CA GLY A 344 -4.79 -11.03 -7.57
C GLY A 344 -5.38 -11.94 -6.48
N SER A 345 -5.83 -13.13 -6.90
CA SER A 345 -6.33 -14.20 -6.01
C SER A 345 -5.83 -15.57 -6.47
N GLY A 346 -4.63 -15.59 -7.04
CA GLY A 346 -4.10 -16.71 -7.81
C GLY A 346 -3.99 -18.03 -7.05
N ALA A 347 -3.93 -18.04 -5.72
CA ALA A 347 -3.84 -19.26 -4.94
C ALA A 347 -5.03 -20.20 -5.21
N VAL A 348 -6.26 -19.65 -5.23
CA VAL A 348 -7.51 -20.37 -5.56
C VAL A 348 -8.47 -19.44 -6.31
N GLY A 349 -8.06 -18.92 -7.46
CA GLY A 349 -8.86 -17.91 -8.14
C GLY A 349 -8.17 -17.29 -9.37
N PRO A 350 -8.74 -16.21 -9.91
CA PRO A 350 -8.14 -15.50 -11.02
C PRO A 350 -6.77 -14.92 -10.66
N ASN A 351 -5.84 -15.05 -11.61
CA ASN A 351 -4.58 -14.32 -11.61
C ASN A 351 -4.83 -12.80 -11.77
N VAL A 352 -3.81 -12.00 -11.51
CA VAL A 352 -3.77 -10.55 -11.74
C VAL A 352 -4.24 -10.22 -13.16
N SER A 353 -5.12 -9.23 -13.30
CA SER A 353 -5.62 -8.79 -14.62
C SER A 353 -4.58 -7.96 -15.37
N ALA A 354 -4.69 -7.89 -16.70
CA ALA A 354 -3.66 -7.31 -17.56
C ALA A 354 -3.19 -5.88 -17.17
N PRO A 355 -4.06 -4.93 -16.74
CA PRO A 355 -3.63 -3.59 -16.34
C PRO A 355 -2.70 -3.53 -15.12
N HIS A 356 -2.66 -4.59 -14.33
CA HIS A 356 -1.89 -4.67 -13.08
C HIS A 356 -0.67 -5.59 -13.19
N ARG A 357 -0.33 -6.03 -14.41
CA ARG A 357 0.88 -6.80 -14.73
C ARG A 357 2.00 -5.88 -15.20
N ILE A 358 3.23 -6.33 -15.09
CA ILE A 358 4.42 -5.57 -15.49
C ILE A 358 5.12 -6.27 -16.65
N GLY A 359 5.19 -5.61 -17.81
CA GLY A 359 5.82 -6.16 -19.00
C GLY A 359 7.32 -5.85 -19.11
N PRO A 360 7.96 -6.30 -20.21
CA PRO A 360 9.30 -5.88 -20.55
C PRO A 360 9.35 -4.40 -21.02
N GLY A 361 10.55 -3.86 -21.20
CA GLY A 361 10.77 -2.52 -21.75
C GLY A 361 11.56 -1.58 -20.84
N THR A 362 11.67 -0.32 -21.27
CA THR A 362 12.41 0.71 -20.52
C THR A 362 11.49 1.43 -19.54
N TYR A 363 11.92 1.44 -18.27
CA TYR A 363 11.26 2.14 -17.18
C TYR A 363 12.17 3.26 -16.71
N ARG A 364 11.61 4.48 -16.61
CA ARG A 364 12.29 5.66 -16.08
C ARG A 364 11.41 6.31 -15.02
N TRP A 365 11.97 6.57 -13.85
CA TRP A 365 11.27 7.21 -12.74
C TRP A 365 12.21 8.09 -11.94
N SER A 366 11.64 9.01 -11.17
CA SER A 366 12.41 9.97 -10.41
C SER A 366 11.67 10.39 -9.17
N TYR A 367 12.43 10.78 -8.16
CA TYR A 367 11.95 11.34 -6.90
C TYR A 367 13.02 12.30 -6.37
N ARG A 368 12.73 12.95 -5.26
CA ARG A 368 13.63 13.92 -4.66
C ARG A 368 13.96 13.55 -3.21
N LEU A 369 15.21 13.79 -2.82
CA LEU A 369 15.75 13.49 -1.48
C LEU A 369 16.12 14.78 -0.75
N ARG A 370 15.65 14.93 0.48
CA ARG A 370 15.89 16.13 1.30
C ARG A 370 16.00 15.82 2.80
#